data_AF-A0A1D2X1P5-F1
#
_entry.id   AF-A0A1D2X1P5-F1
#
_cell.length_a   1.000
_cell.length_b   1.000
_cell.length_c   1.000
_cell.angle_alpha   90.00
_cell.angle_beta   90.00
_cell.angle_gamma   90.00
#
_symmetry.space_group_name_H-M   'P 1'
#
loop_
_entity.id
_entity.type
_entity.pdbx_description
1 polymer ?
#
loop_
_entity_poly.entity_id
_entity_poly.type
_entity_poly.pdbx_seq_one_letter_code
_entity_poly.pdbx_strand_id
1 'polypeptide(L)'
;MGTFNFMNIIELDGKKIKLLSHEYLIEMLDLPSYYGRNLDALYDCLTEIGVETEIHLINSKDISLDLYDTFFDAACESDFLTFSSD
;
A
#
# COMPACT_ATOMS: atom_id res chain seq x y z
N MET A 1 29.03 12.07 -7.67
CA MET A 1 27.63 12.32 -7.27
C MET A 1 26.98 10.97 -7.09
N GLY A 2 26.92 10.47 -5.85
CA GLY A 2 26.17 9.25 -5.57
C GLY A 2 24.70 9.63 -5.52
N THR A 3 23.91 9.15 -6.48
CA THR A 3 22.45 9.16 -6.34
C THR A 3 22.12 8.12 -5.28
N PHE A 4 21.76 8.57 -4.09
CA PHE A 4 21.10 7.70 -3.13
C PHE A 4 19.70 7.45 -3.70
N ASN A 5 19.46 6.27 -4.26
CA ASN A 5 18.09 5.80 -4.45
C ASN A 5 17.54 5.57 -3.04
N PHE A 6 16.64 6.45 -2.61
CA PHE A 6 15.88 6.23 -1.39
C PHE A 6 14.72 5.32 -1.76
N MET A 7 14.85 4.04 -1.38
CA MET A 7 13.77 3.08 -1.48
C MET A 7 12.96 3.14 -0.19
N ASN A 8 11.65 3.32 -0.31
CA ASN A 8 10.72 3.33 0.81
C ASN A 8 10.24 1.89 1.08
N ILE A 9 10.41 1.41 2.31
CA ILE A 9 9.93 0.09 2.72
C ILE A 9 8.84 0.28 3.75
N ILE A 10 7.66 -0.31 3.50
CA ILE A 10 6.46 -0.16 4.31
C ILE A 10 5.98 -1.56 4.74
N GLU A 11 5.88 -1.78 6.04
CA GLU A 11 5.31 -3.00 6.60
C GLU A 11 3.87 -2.77 7.07
N LEU A 12 2.91 -3.47 6.45
CA LEU A 12 1.50 -3.43 6.81
C LEU A 12 1.10 -4.69 7.57
N ASP A 13 0.30 -4.54 8.62
CA ASP A 13 -0.27 -5.67 9.37
C ASP A 13 -1.77 -5.83 9.06
N GLY A 14 -2.13 -6.95 8.44
CA GLY A 14 -3.51 -7.30 8.11
C GLY A 14 -4.47 -7.31 9.31
N LYS A 15 -3.97 -7.63 10.51
CA LYS A 15 -4.80 -7.54 11.74
C LYS A 15 -5.11 -6.10 12.11
N LYS A 16 -4.15 -5.18 11.91
CA LYS A 16 -4.36 -3.75 12.14
C LYS A 16 -5.27 -3.16 11.08
N ILE A 17 -5.10 -3.54 9.82
CA ILE A 17 -6.03 -3.19 8.73
C ILE A 17 -7.44 -3.64 9.10
N LYS A 18 -7.63 -4.86 9.60
CA LYS A 18 -8.96 -5.34 10.00
C LYS A 18 -9.56 -4.54 11.16
N LEU A 19 -8.74 -4.10 12.11
CA LEU A 19 -9.19 -3.39 13.31
C LEU A 19 -9.44 -1.89 13.08
N LEU A 20 -8.55 -1.24 12.33
CA LEU A 20 -8.51 0.21 12.13
C LEU A 20 -8.93 0.62 10.70
N SER A 21 -9.10 -0.34 9.80
CA SER A 21 -9.51 -0.15 8.41
C SER A 21 -8.62 0.87 7.71
N HIS A 22 -9.23 1.81 7.01
CA HIS A 22 -8.57 2.84 6.24
C HIS A 22 -7.74 3.81 7.09
N GLU A 23 -8.01 3.99 8.39
CA GLU A 23 -7.21 4.90 9.22
C GLU A 23 -5.77 4.41 9.35
N TYR A 24 -5.57 3.11 9.53
CA TYR A 24 -4.22 2.54 9.56
C TYR A 24 -3.50 2.66 8.22
N LEU A 25 -4.22 2.51 7.10
CA LEU A 25 -3.65 2.67 5.76
C LEU A 25 -3.23 4.13 5.51
N ILE A 26 -4.06 5.10 5.93
CA ILE A 26 -3.74 6.53 5.82
C ILE A 26 -2.45 6.85 6.57
N GLU A 27 -2.30 6.37 7.80
CA GLU A 27 -1.11 6.63 8.62
C GLU A 27 0.15 5.95 8.06
N MET A 28 0.04 4.70 7.60
CA MET A 28 1.21 3.93 7.15
C MET A 28 1.70 4.31 5.75
N LEU A 29 0.78 4.69 4.86
CA LEU A 29 1.09 5.04 3.48
C LEU A 29 1.18 6.56 3.26
N ASP A 30 1.02 7.36 4.31
CA ASP A 30 0.96 8.83 4.27
C ASP A 30 -0.04 9.33 3.21
N LEU A 31 -1.24 8.73 3.19
CA LEU A 31 -2.23 9.00 2.13
C LEU A 31 -2.71 10.46 2.19
N PRO A 32 -2.96 11.07 1.02
CA PRO A 32 -3.33 12.47 0.94
C PRO A 32 -4.70 12.75 1.60
N SER A 33 -4.91 14.00 2.00
CA SER A 33 -6.17 14.44 2.64
C SER A 33 -7.43 14.24 1.80
N TYR A 34 -7.30 14.08 0.48
CA TYR A 34 -8.40 13.78 -0.44
C TYR A 34 -8.72 12.29 -0.57
N TYR A 35 -8.04 11.42 0.18
CA TYR A 35 -8.26 9.98 0.15
C TYR A 35 -9.70 9.59 0.52
N GLY A 36 -10.38 8.91 -0.42
CA GLY A 36 -11.81 8.62 -0.37
C GLY A 36 -12.24 7.46 0.54
N ARG A 37 -11.31 6.81 1.26
CA ARG A 37 -11.57 5.67 2.16
C ARG A 37 -12.36 4.54 1.49
N ASN A 38 -11.95 4.17 0.28
CA ASN A 38 -12.48 3.03 -0.47
C ASN A 38 -11.34 2.40 -1.29
N LEU A 39 -11.61 1.25 -1.92
CA LEU A 39 -10.60 0.50 -2.68
C LEU A 39 -10.16 1.23 -3.95
N ASP A 40 -11.09 1.87 -4.67
CA ASP A 40 -10.76 2.64 -5.88
C ASP A 40 -9.80 3.80 -5.56
N ALA A 41 -10.09 4.55 -4.49
CA ALA A 41 -9.21 5.63 -4.02
C ALA A 41 -7.87 5.12 -3.51
N LEU A 42 -7.81 3.88 -2.98
CA LEU A 42 -6.56 3.26 -2.55
C LEU A 42 -5.71 2.90 -3.76
N TYR A 43 -6.33 2.24 -4.75
CA TYR A 43 -5.71 1.92 -6.01
C TYR A 43 -5.13 3.16 -6.69
N ASP A 44 -5.91 4.24 -6.79
CA ASP A 44 -5.45 5.51 -7.36
C ASP A 44 -4.21 6.02 -6.63
N CYS A 45 -4.25 6.09 -5.28
CA CYS A 45 -3.11 6.57 -4.51
C CYS A 45 -1.86 5.68 -4.66
N LEU A 46 -2.03 4.36 -4.72
CA LEU A 46 -0.92 3.40 -4.87
C LEU A 46 -0.28 3.48 -6.25
N THR A 47 -1.08 3.62 -7.30
CA THR A 47 -0.60 3.73 -8.68
C THR A 47 0.03 5.09 -8.99
N GLU A 48 -0.33 6.14 -8.24
CA GLU A 48 0.30 7.47 -8.32
C GLU A 48 1.62 7.60 -7.55
N ILE A 49 2.07 6.57 -6.82
CA ILE A 49 3.38 6.58 -6.14
C ILE A 49 4.49 6.75 -7.18
N GLY A 50 5.19 7.89 -7.13
CA GLY A 50 6.29 8.23 -8.03
C GLY A 50 7.70 7.96 -7.48
N VAL A 51 7.81 7.20 -6.38
CA VAL A 51 9.06 6.86 -5.70
C VAL A 51 9.14 5.37 -5.44
N GLU A 52 10.32 4.78 -5.58
CA GLU A 52 10.53 3.34 -5.38
C GLU A 52 10.07 2.91 -3.98
N THR A 53 9.01 2.09 -3.94
CA THR A 53 8.29 1.73 -2.71
C THR A 53 8.00 0.23 -2.70
N GLU A 54 8.32 -0.43 -1.59
CA GLU A 54 8.05 -1.83 -1.34
C GLU A 54 7.10 -1.97 -0.16
N ILE A 55 5.95 -2.61 -0.39
CA ILE A 55 4.95 -2.91 0.62
C ILE A 55 5.04 -4.40 0.98
N HIS A 56 5.25 -4.68 2.25
CA HIS A 56 5.20 -6.03 2.83
C HIS A 56 3.96 -6.17 3.70
N LEU A 57 3.04 -7.07 3.33
CA LEU A 57 1.86 -7.38 4.11
C LEU A 57 2.10 -8.62 4.98
N ILE A 58 2.03 -8.44 6.30
CA ILE A 58 1.98 -9.55 7.26
C ILE A 58 0.54 -9.82 7.71
N ASN A 59 0.26 -11.06 8.13
CA ASN A 59 -1.09 -11.53 8.42
C ASN A 59 -2.05 -11.32 7.22
N SER A 60 -1.60 -11.66 6.01
CA SER A 60 -2.36 -11.52 4.75
C SER A 60 -3.77 -12.13 4.81
N LYS A 61 -3.93 -13.26 5.51
CA LYS A 61 -5.22 -13.92 5.75
C LYS A 61 -6.27 -13.09 6.52
N ASP A 62 -5.85 -12.03 7.20
CA ASP A 62 -6.73 -11.20 8.02
C ASP A 62 -7.40 -10.05 7.24
N ILE A 63 -7.00 -9.82 5.98
CA ILE A 63 -7.65 -8.86 5.07
C ILE A 63 -8.63 -9.54 4.11
N SER A 64 -9.52 -8.75 3.48
CA SER A 64 -10.39 -9.24 2.41
C SER A 64 -9.61 -9.50 1.12
N LEU A 65 -10.11 -10.42 0.29
CA LEU A 65 -9.56 -10.68 -1.04
C LEU A 65 -9.57 -9.41 -1.91
N ASP A 66 -10.67 -8.65 -1.91
CA ASP A 66 -10.76 -7.42 -2.71
C ASP A 66 -9.67 -6.39 -2.34
N LEU A 67 -9.33 -6.30 -1.05
CA LEU A 67 -8.25 -5.40 -0.60
C LEU A 67 -6.87 -5.93 -1.01
N TYR A 68 -6.66 -7.25 -0.90
CA TYR A 68 -5.43 -7.88 -1.36
C TYR A 68 -5.22 -7.66 -2.87
N ASP A 69 -6.25 -7.93 -3.66
CA ASP A 69 -6.24 -7.76 -5.11
C ASP A 69 -5.97 -6.29 -5.48
N THR A 70 -6.53 -5.34 -4.73
CA THR A 70 -6.23 -3.90 -4.91
C THR A 70 -4.73 -3.59 -4.79
N PHE A 71 -4.03 -4.13 -3.78
CA PHE A 71 -2.59 -3.93 -3.63
C PHE A 71 -1.80 -4.62 -4.75
N PHE A 72 -2.21 -5.84 -5.11
CA PHE A 72 -1.53 -6.63 -6.12
C PHE A 72 -1.65 -6.01 -7.51
N ASP A 73 -2.86 -5.58 -7.89
CA ASP A 73 -3.16 -4.92 -9.16
C ASP A 73 -2.40 -3.59 -9.26
N ALA A 74 -2.41 -2.77 -8.20
CA ALA A 74 -1.67 -1.51 -8.19
C ALA A 74 -0.15 -1.70 -8.36
N ALA A 75 0.42 -2.76 -7.77
CA ALA A 75 1.84 -3.10 -7.93
C ALA A 75 2.16 -3.67 -9.33
N CYS A 76 1.19 -4.28 -10.01
CA CYS A 76 1.35 -4.70 -11.39
C CYS A 76 1.31 -3.52 -12.38
N GLU A 77 0.57 -2.46 -12.04
CA GLU A 77 0.37 -1.29 -12.89
C GLU A 77 1.41 -0.19 -12.69
N SER A 78 2.06 -0.13 -11.51
CA SER A 78 3.09 0.87 -11.21
C SER A 78 4.50 0.31 -11.28
N ASP A 79 5.37 0.97 -12.05
CA ASP A 79 6.81 0.64 -12.11
C ASP A 79 7.56 0.95 -10.79
N PHE A 80 6.96 1.75 -9.90
CA PHE A 80 7.58 2.21 -8.66
C PHE A 80 7.09 1.46 -7.42
N LEU A 81 6.08 0.60 -7.54
CA LEU A 81 5.48 -0.10 -6.42
C LEU A 81 5.69 -1.61 -6.53
N THR A 82 6.29 -2.20 -5.50
CA THR A 82 6.35 -3.66 -5.34
C THR A 82 5.51 -4.08 -4.13
N PHE A 83 4.78 -5.18 -4.27
CA PHE A 83 3.93 -5.74 -3.20
C PHE A 83 4.29 -7.21 -2.93
N SER A 84 4.40 -7.57 -1.66
CA SER A 84 4.61 -8.94 -1.21
C SER A 84 3.84 -9.23 0.08
N SER A 85 3.57 -10.50 0.37
CA SER A 85 2.86 -10.92 1.57
C SER A 85 3.38 -12.24 2.16
N ASP A 86 3.05 -12.51 3.44
CA ASP A 86 3.27 -13.80 4.12
C ASP A 86 2.30 -14.92 3.68
#